data_AF-A0A9W6L7Q9-F1
#
_entry.id   AF-A0A9W6L7Q9-F1
#
_cell.length_a   1.000
_cell.length_b   1.000
_cell.length_c   1.000
_cell.angle_alpha   90.00
_cell.angle_beta   90.00
_cell.angle_gamma   90.00
#
_symmetry.space_group_name_H-M   'P 1'
#
loop_
_entity.id
_entity.type
_entity.pdbx_description
1 polymer ?
#
loop_
_entity_poly.entity_id
_entity_poly.type
_entity_poly.pdbx_seq_one_letter_code
_entity_poly.pdbx_strand_id
1 'polypeptide(L)'
;MAYAAGQKLRASQLSTYVCTSTTRPTGHSGQWILETDTQMVAIYDGSAWRYVAATGSVGSDAEYQASATQSIPNNGDTIVAFGQANQTTPLVVRGTTGPGHFFRLQRPGRWFVSTTVRFASNSTGERYARLNVATAGKASQGALLAGTSPITHNLSAVFRINPGDENTTAADVDVRVFQNSGSAKDLEANNGAGWGRINLSWIGP
;
A
#
# COMPACT_ATOMS: atom_id res chain seq x y z
N MET A 1 17.70 -33.96 4.27
CA MET A 1 18.03 -34.97 3.24
C MET A 1 18.54 -34.19 2.02
N ALA A 2 19.75 -34.47 1.51
CA ALA A 2 20.30 -33.76 0.36
C ALA A 2 20.09 -34.62 -0.91
N TYR A 3 19.55 -34.04 -1.97
CA TYR A 3 19.36 -34.71 -3.26
C TYR A 3 20.53 -34.39 -4.18
N ALA A 4 21.07 -35.41 -4.85
CA ALA A 4 22.15 -35.22 -5.81
C ALA A 4 21.59 -34.80 -7.18
N ALA A 5 22.34 -33.96 -7.90
CA ALA A 5 21.99 -33.58 -9.27
C ALA A 5 21.84 -34.84 -10.15
N GLY A 6 20.73 -34.93 -10.89
CA GLY A 6 20.42 -36.07 -11.77
C GLY A 6 19.59 -37.20 -11.14
N GLN A 7 19.22 -37.12 -9.85
CA GLN A 7 18.27 -38.06 -9.27
C GLN A 7 16.83 -37.79 -9.75
N LYS A 8 16.21 -38.81 -10.37
CA LYS A 8 14.75 -38.81 -10.60
C LYS A 8 14.04 -38.96 -9.26
N LEU A 9 13.39 -37.89 -8.80
CA LEU A 9 12.49 -37.94 -7.65
C LEU A 9 11.24 -38.74 -8.05
N ARG A 10 10.82 -39.68 -7.19
CA ARG A 10 9.55 -40.40 -7.37
C ARG A 10 8.40 -39.44 -7.11
N ALA A 11 7.25 -39.65 -7.75
CA ALA A 11 6.06 -38.79 -7.55
C ALA A 11 5.63 -38.68 -6.07
N SER A 12 5.84 -39.74 -5.26
CA SER A 12 5.61 -39.73 -3.81
C SER A 12 6.58 -38.87 -3.01
N GLN A 13 7.72 -38.48 -3.60
CA GLN A 13 8.72 -37.58 -3.02
C GLN A 13 8.52 -36.12 -3.46
N LEU A 14 7.61 -35.88 -4.41
CA LEU A 14 7.24 -34.58 -4.97
C LEU A 14 5.85 -34.14 -4.47
N SER A 15 5.45 -34.54 -3.25
CA SER A 15 4.19 -34.03 -2.68
C SER A 15 4.38 -32.61 -2.17
N THR A 16 3.56 -31.67 -2.65
CA THR A 16 3.45 -30.32 -2.08
C THR A 16 2.93 -30.42 -0.65
N TYR A 17 3.65 -29.82 0.30
CA TYR A 17 3.23 -29.79 1.70
C TYR A 17 2.28 -28.62 1.95
N VAL A 18 1.15 -28.85 2.63
CA VAL A 18 0.15 -27.82 2.91
C VAL A 18 0.35 -27.30 4.34
N CYS A 19 0.45 -25.98 4.50
CA CYS A 19 0.72 -25.34 5.78
C CYS A 19 0.13 -23.93 5.87
N THR A 20 0.30 -23.27 7.00
CA THR A 20 0.14 -21.81 7.17
C THR A 20 1.52 -21.17 7.28
N SER A 21 1.61 -19.83 7.16
CA SER A 21 2.88 -19.08 7.30
C SER A 21 3.63 -19.39 8.62
N THR A 22 2.90 -19.78 9.67
CA THR A 22 3.46 -20.11 10.99
C THR A 22 3.79 -21.58 11.19
N THR A 23 3.29 -22.47 10.33
CA THR A 23 3.49 -23.92 10.40
C THR A 23 4.34 -24.44 9.24
N ARG A 24 5.16 -23.57 8.65
CA ARG A 24 6.12 -23.93 7.61
C ARG A 24 7.06 -25.03 8.11
N PRO A 25 7.32 -26.08 7.33
CA PRO A 25 8.31 -27.07 7.70
C PRO A 25 9.72 -26.48 7.59
N THR A 26 10.69 -27.11 8.26
CA THR A 26 12.11 -26.85 7.98
C THR A 26 12.40 -27.23 6.53
N GLY A 27 12.81 -26.25 5.72
CA GLY A 27 12.91 -26.41 4.28
C GLY A 27 14.05 -27.30 3.82
N HIS A 28 13.83 -28.04 2.73
CA HIS A 28 14.86 -28.72 1.96
C HIS A 28 14.92 -28.11 0.56
N SER A 29 16.12 -27.90 0.01
CA SER A 29 16.28 -27.25 -1.31
C SER A 29 15.40 -27.94 -2.37
N GLY A 30 14.58 -27.14 -3.07
CA GLY A 30 13.64 -27.60 -4.08
C GLY A 30 12.30 -28.10 -3.54
N GLN A 31 12.08 -28.09 -2.22
CA GLN A 31 10.79 -28.47 -1.63
C GLN A 31 9.73 -27.41 -1.92
N TRP A 32 8.52 -27.86 -2.26
CA TRP A 32 7.36 -27.00 -2.54
C TRP A 32 6.35 -27.06 -1.39
N ILE A 33 5.77 -25.91 -1.06
CA ILE A 33 4.64 -25.79 -0.12
C ILE A 33 3.47 -25.02 -0.75
N LEU A 34 2.27 -25.30 -0.26
CA LEU A 34 1.10 -24.45 -0.38
C LEU A 34 0.79 -23.85 0.99
N GLU A 35 0.72 -22.53 1.05
CA GLU A 35 0.33 -21.78 2.23
C GLU A 35 -1.13 -21.37 2.15
N THR A 36 -1.95 -21.86 3.07
CA THR A 36 -3.41 -21.70 3.00
C THR A 36 -3.90 -20.35 3.51
N ASP A 37 -3.15 -19.70 4.40
CA ASP A 37 -3.45 -18.37 4.92
C ASP A 37 -3.09 -17.26 3.93
N THR A 38 -2.03 -17.45 3.13
CA THR A 38 -1.61 -16.49 2.09
C THR A 38 -2.07 -16.88 0.68
N GLN A 39 -2.58 -18.11 0.50
CA GLN A 39 -2.92 -18.71 -0.80
C GLN A 39 -1.74 -18.71 -1.79
N MET A 40 -0.52 -18.88 -1.25
CA MET A 40 0.72 -18.83 -2.02
C MET A 40 1.38 -20.20 -2.13
N VAL A 41 2.00 -20.43 -3.29
CA VAL A 41 2.94 -21.53 -3.49
C VAL A 41 4.35 -20.99 -3.30
N ALA A 42 5.14 -21.67 -2.47
CA ALA A 42 6.55 -21.33 -2.26
C ALA A 42 7.46 -22.53 -2.52
N ILE A 43 8.69 -22.24 -2.94
CA ILE A 43 9.80 -23.19 -3.06
C ILE A 43 10.92 -22.80 -2.10
N TYR A 44 11.52 -23.77 -1.42
CA TYR A 44 12.69 -23.51 -0.59
C TYR A 44 13.97 -23.52 -1.44
N ASP A 45 14.73 -22.43 -1.44
CA ASP A 45 15.95 -22.29 -2.26
C ASP A 45 17.22 -22.87 -1.60
N GLY A 46 17.10 -23.42 -0.39
CA GLY A 46 18.22 -23.86 0.46
C GLY A 46 18.51 -22.93 1.63
N SER A 47 18.02 -21.69 1.57
CA SER A 47 18.18 -20.67 2.61
C SER A 47 16.85 -20.10 3.11
N ALA A 48 15.85 -19.95 2.23
CA ALA A 48 14.56 -19.37 2.55
C ALA A 48 13.45 -19.90 1.64
N TRP A 49 12.20 -19.75 2.10
CA TRP A 49 11.01 -19.96 1.28
C TRP A 49 10.84 -18.78 0.31
N ARG A 50 10.66 -19.09 -0.98
CA ARG A 50 10.46 -18.11 -2.06
C ARG A 50 9.10 -18.36 -2.69
N TYR A 51 8.24 -17.34 -2.67
CA TYR A 51 6.95 -17.41 -3.35
C TYR A 51 7.12 -17.40 -4.87
N VAL A 52 6.40 -18.30 -5.55
CA VAL A 52 6.51 -18.50 -7.01
C VAL A 52 5.16 -18.42 -7.73
N ALA A 53 4.06 -18.71 -7.03
CA ALA A 53 2.72 -18.62 -7.61
C ALA A 53 1.68 -18.39 -6.50
N ALA A 54 0.46 -18.11 -6.92
CA ALA A 54 -0.72 -18.09 -6.06
C ALA A 54 -1.76 -19.08 -6.59
N THR A 55 -2.49 -19.74 -5.70
CA THR A 55 -3.53 -20.71 -6.07
C THR A 55 -4.95 -20.14 -6.10
N GLY A 56 -5.12 -18.87 -5.74
CA GLY A 56 -6.39 -18.15 -5.78
C GLY A 56 -6.20 -16.67 -6.09
N SER A 57 -7.29 -15.90 -6.07
CA SER A 57 -7.20 -14.44 -6.13
C SER A 57 -6.43 -13.93 -4.92
N VAL A 58 -5.17 -13.61 -5.14
CA VAL A 58 -4.27 -13.01 -4.14
C VAL A 58 -4.20 -11.50 -4.26
N GLY A 59 -4.77 -10.93 -5.33
CA GLY A 59 -4.99 -9.50 -5.44
C GLY A 59 -5.88 -9.07 -4.29
N SER A 60 -5.37 -8.16 -3.48
CA SER A 60 -6.11 -7.56 -2.38
C SER A 60 -6.14 -6.07 -2.59
N ASP A 61 -7.33 -5.55 -2.87
CA ASP A 61 -7.57 -4.14 -3.05
C ASP A 61 -8.27 -3.56 -1.82
N ALA A 62 -7.82 -2.39 -1.39
CA ALA A 62 -8.56 -1.52 -0.49
C ALA A 62 -8.71 -0.14 -1.13
N GLU A 63 -9.91 0.42 -1.05
CA GLU A 63 -10.20 1.79 -1.49
C GLU A 63 -10.81 2.57 -0.31
N TYR A 64 -10.22 3.72 -0.04
CA TYR A 64 -10.72 4.66 0.96
C TYR A 64 -10.85 6.06 0.37
N GLN A 65 -11.82 6.82 0.86
CA GLN A 65 -12.19 8.12 0.33
C GLN A 65 -12.36 9.15 1.45
N ALA A 66 -12.16 10.42 1.12
CA ALA A 66 -12.43 11.53 2.02
C ALA A 66 -13.95 11.65 2.23
N SER A 67 -14.41 11.52 3.46
CA SER A 67 -15.83 11.58 3.81
C SER A 67 -16.34 13.00 4.05
N ALA A 68 -15.44 13.96 4.19
CA ALA A 68 -15.75 15.36 4.47
C ALA A 68 -14.65 16.27 3.94
N THR A 69 -14.97 17.55 3.82
CA THR A 69 -14.00 18.60 3.52
C THR A 69 -12.97 18.68 4.64
N GLN A 70 -11.69 18.77 4.30
CA GLN A 70 -10.61 18.87 5.27
C GLN A 70 -9.85 20.18 5.08
N SER A 71 -9.81 21.02 6.12
CA SER A 71 -9.07 22.27 6.06
C SER A 71 -7.57 22.06 6.28
N ILE A 72 -6.76 22.60 5.38
CA ILE A 72 -5.31 22.49 5.36
C ILE A 72 -4.70 23.85 5.78
N PRO A 73 -3.99 23.92 6.91
CA PRO A 73 -3.34 25.14 7.37
C PRO A 73 -2.35 25.70 6.37
N ASN A 74 -2.12 27.02 6.46
CA ASN A 74 -1.06 27.67 5.70
C ASN A 74 0.31 27.30 6.28
N ASN A 75 1.26 26.93 5.42
CA ASN A 75 2.62 26.51 5.81
C ASN A 75 2.68 25.29 6.74
N GLY A 76 1.79 24.30 6.56
CA GLY A 76 1.78 23.09 7.36
C GLY A 76 1.47 21.82 6.57
N ASP A 77 2.23 20.76 6.82
CA ASP A 77 1.93 19.42 6.32
C ASP A 77 0.75 18.82 7.10
N THR A 78 -0.25 18.36 6.38
CA THR A 78 -1.45 17.75 6.96
C THR A 78 -1.66 16.37 6.38
N ILE A 79 -1.85 15.37 7.24
CA ILE A 79 -2.20 14.02 6.82
C ILE A 79 -3.68 14.00 6.41
N VAL A 80 -3.96 13.40 5.25
CA VAL A 80 -5.30 13.40 4.64
C VAL A 80 -6.22 12.42 5.35
N ALA A 81 -7.47 12.84 5.56
CA ALA A 81 -8.51 12.08 6.24
C ALA A 81 -9.37 11.28 5.25
N PHE A 82 -9.01 10.03 4.98
CA PHE A 82 -9.84 9.09 4.22
C PHE A 82 -10.84 8.31 5.12
N GLY A 83 -11.86 9.01 5.61
CA GLY A 83 -12.83 8.49 6.58
C GLY A 83 -13.80 7.43 6.03
N GLN A 84 -14.09 7.43 4.73
CA GLN A 84 -15.00 6.47 4.10
C GLN A 84 -14.23 5.26 3.58
N ALA A 85 -14.72 4.05 3.87
CA ALA A 85 -14.21 2.81 3.30
C ALA A 85 -15.15 2.32 2.20
N ASN A 86 -14.64 2.20 0.98
CA ASN A 86 -15.41 1.71 -0.17
C ASN A 86 -15.15 0.24 -0.44
N GLN A 87 -13.89 -0.17 -0.27
CA GLN A 87 -13.46 -1.55 -0.38
C GLN A 87 -12.41 -1.80 0.69
N THR A 88 -12.55 -2.89 1.43
CA THR A 88 -11.63 -3.25 2.51
C THR A 88 -11.09 -4.66 2.31
N THR A 89 -9.88 -4.89 2.79
CA THR A 89 -9.29 -6.22 2.91
C THR A 89 -8.66 -6.34 4.30
N PRO A 90 -8.63 -7.54 4.91
CA PRO A 90 -7.88 -7.78 6.13
C PRO A 90 -6.39 -7.47 6.00
N LEU A 91 -5.84 -7.37 4.79
CA LEU A 91 -4.41 -7.09 4.56
C LEU A 91 -4.03 -5.61 4.69
N VAL A 92 -5.02 -4.72 4.91
CA VAL A 92 -4.82 -3.29 5.09
C VAL A 92 -5.55 -2.84 6.35
N VAL A 93 -4.79 -2.43 7.37
CA VAL A 93 -5.36 -1.86 8.59
C VAL A 93 -5.27 -0.35 8.54
N ARG A 94 -6.41 0.32 8.53
CA ARG A 94 -6.49 1.77 8.64
C ARG A 94 -6.36 2.19 10.10
N GLY A 95 -5.43 3.10 10.39
CA GLY A 95 -5.32 3.79 11.68
C GLY A 95 -5.45 5.29 11.53
N THR A 96 -5.56 5.99 12.66
CA THR A 96 -5.61 7.46 12.72
C THR A 96 -4.25 8.02 13.13
N THR A 97 -3.87 9.15 12.55
CA THR A 97 -2.68 9.91 12.93
C THR A 97 -2.91 11.40 12.73
N GLY A 98 -2.85 12.16 13.83
CA GLY A 98 -3.30 13.55 13.84
C GLY A 98 -4.72 13.69 13.27
N PRO A 99 -4.96 14.59 12.31
CA PRO A 99 -6.28 14.78 11.70
C PRO A 99 -6.62 13.77 10.60
N GLY A 100 -5.70 12.89 10.21
CA GLY A 100 -5.82 12.03 9.04
C GLY A 100 -5.68 10.54 9.34
N HIS A 101 -5.44 9.78 8.28
CA HIS A 101 -5.31 8.32 8.36
C HIS A 101 -3.99 7.82 7.79
N PHE A 102 -3.50 6.73 8.37
CA PHE A 102 -2.46 5.88 7.79
C PHE A 102 -3.04 4.49 7.49
N PHE A 103 -2.36 3.74 6.63
CA PHE A 103 -2.74 2.39 6.23
C PHE A 103 -1.55 1.46 6.42
N ARG A 104 -1.65 0.57 7.41
CA ARG A 104 -0.68 -0.48 7.69
C ARG A 104 -0.90 -1.64 6.73
N LEU A 105 0.12 -1.95 5.94
CA LEU A 105 0.09 -3.10 5.04
C LEU A 105 0.55 -4.36 5.78
N GLN A 106 -0.28 -5.39 5.78
CA GLN A 106 -0.08 -6.60 6.58
C GLN A 106 0.43 -7.79 5.75
N ARG A 107 0.93 -7.52 4.53
CA ARG A 107 1.48 -8.54 3.65
C ARG A 107 2.80 -8.10 3.04
N PRO A 108 3.86 -8.91 3.12
CA PRO A 108 5.10 -8.64 2.39
C PRO A 108 4.91 -8.82 0.89
N GLY A 109 5.77 -8.18 0.10
CA GLY A 109 5.70 -8.16 -1.35
C GLY A 109 5.52 -6.76 -1.91
N ARG A 110 5.15 -6.69 -3.19
CA ARG A 110 4.94 -5.45 -3.93
C ARG A 110 3.50 -4.97 -3.77
N TRP A 111 3.38 -3.70 -3.43
CA TRP A 111 2.12 -2.98 -3.37
C TRP A 111 2.13 -1.87 -4.40
N PHE A 112 1.04 -1.78 -5.16
CA PHE A 112 0.69 -0.58 -5.92
C PHE A 112 -0.21 0.28 -5.06
N VAL A 113 0.14 1.55 -4.92
CA VAL A 113 -0.70 2.54 -4.24
C VAL A 113 -0.90 3.71 -5.17
N SER A 114 -2.14 4.19 -5.25
CA SER A 114 -2.48 5.41 -5.96
C SER A 114 -3.35 6.31 -5.09
N THR A 115 -3.19 7.61 -5.24
CA THR A 115 -4.04 8.59 -4.56
C THR A 115 -4.33 9.78 -5.46
N THR A 116 -5.52 10.33 -5.26
CA THR A 116 -5.97 11.59 -5.82
C THR A 116 -6.37 12.48 -4.65
N VAL A 117 -5.86 13.71 -4.64
CA VAL A 117 -6.28 14.76 -3.71
C VAL A 117 -6.50 16.06 -4.49
N ARG A 118 -7.53 16.81 -4.13
CA ARG A 118 -7.88 18.06 -4.81
C ARG A 118 -8.14 19.17 -3.80
N PHE A 119 -7.53 20.33 -4.03
CA PHE A 119 -7.83 21.54 -3.28
C PHE A 119 -9.06 22.23 -3.89
N ALA A 120 -10.07 22.51 -3.06
CA ALA A 120 -11.36 23.07 -3.47
C ALA A 120 -11.28 24.49 -4.01
N SER A 121 -10.26 25.25 -3.59
CA SER A 121 -10.02 26.62 -4.02
C SER A 121 -8.55 26.90 -4.18
N ASN A 122 -8.27 27.86 -5.08
CA ASN A 122 -6.93 28.28 -5.40
C ASN A 122 -6.66 29.75 -5.08
N SER A 123 -5.38 30.04 -4.92
CA SER A 123 -4.76 31.34 -4.67
C SER A 123 -3.27 31.20 -4.96
N THR A 124 -2.57 32.33 -5.13
CA THR A 124 -1.12 32.33 -5.31
C THR A 124 -0.44 31.56 -4.19
N GLY A 125 0.47 30.68 -4.57
CA GLY A 125 1.19 29.81 -3.64
C GLY A 125 1.39 28.42 -4.20
N GLU A 126 2.33 27.74 -3.59
CA GLU A 126 2.64 26.34 -3.77
C GLU A 126 1.59 25.46 -3.09
N ARG A 127 1.28 24.37 -3.77
CA ARG A 127 0.56 23.21 -3.22
C ARG A 127 1.34 21.97 -3.59
N TYR A 128 1.37 21.02 -2.67
CA TYR A 128 1.85 19.70 -3.01
C TYR A 128 1.06 18.63 -2.28
N ALA A 129 1.07 17.44 -2.87
CA ALA A 129 0.63 16.23 -2.24
C ALA A 129 1.77 15.21 -2.27
N ARG A 130 1.92 14.45 -1.19
CA ARG A 130 2.96 13.44 -1.03
C ARG A 130 2.34 12.14 -0.57
N LEU A 131 2.61 11.09 -1.32
CA LEU A 131 2.34 9.71 -0.94
C LEU A 131 3.56 9.19 -0.19
N ASN A 132 3.39 8.85 1.08
CA ASN A 132 4.43 8.29 1.94
C ASN A 132 4.25 6.79 2.09
N VAL A 133 5.39 6.11 2.19
CA VAL A 133 5.52 4.72 2.60
C VAL A 133 6.68 4.66 3.57
N ALA A 134 6.40 4.46 4.84
CA ALA A 134 7.34 4.63 5.93
C ALA A 134 8.04 6.00 5.85
N THR A 135 9.37 6.02 5.69
CA THR A 135 10.18 7.23 5.57
C THR A 135 10.35 7.72 4.13
N ALA A 136 10.03 6.89 3.14
CA ALA A 136 10.11 7.25 1.72
C ALA A 136 8.82 7.93 1.27
N GLY A 137 8.91 8.82 0.27
CA GLY A 137 7.70 9.38 -0.33
C GLY A 137 7.90 9.85 -1.76
N LYS A 138 6.81 9.86 -2.52
CA LYS A 138 6.72 10.54 -3.82
C LYS A 138 5.85 11.77 -3.65
N ALA A 139 6.27 12.89 -4.22
CA ALA A 139 5.51 14.13 -4.17
C ALA A 139 5.14 14.59 -5.58
N SER A 140 3.98 15.23 -5.68
CA SER A 140 3.52 16.01 -6.82
C SER A 140 3.35 17.43 -6.31
N GLN A 141 4.10 18.35 -6.89
CA GLN A 141 4.13 19.75 -6.51
C GLN A 141 3.68 20.60 -7.69
N GLY A 142 2.92 21.66 -7.40
CA GLY A 142 2.52 22.64 -8.37
C GLY A 142 2.35 24.00 -7.70
N ALA A 143 2.98 25.02 -8.26
CA ALA A 143 2.69 26.40 -7.93
C ALA A 143 1.82 26.98 -9.06
N LEU A 144 0.79 27.75 -8.68
CA LEU A 144 0.03 28.52 -9.64
C LEU A 144 0.24 30.00 -9.43
N LEU A 145 0.32 30.72 -10.56
CA LEU A 145 0.00 32.14 -10.62
C LEU A 145 -1.50 32.28 -10.32
N ALA A 146 -1.88 33.36 -9.62
CA ALA A 146 -3.25 33.59 -9.13
C ALA A 146 -4.34 33.14 -10.13
N GLY A 147 -5.22 32.23 -9.71
CA GLY A 147 -6.32 31.70 -10.50
C GLY A 147 -7.35 30.96 -9.65
N THR A 148 -8.57 30.79 -10.17
CA THR A 148 -9.72 30.22 -9.44
C THR A 148 -9.91 28.72 -9.64
N SER A 149 -9.28 28.10 -10.65
CA SER A 149 -9.49 26.70 -11.00
C SER A 149 -8.85 25.76 -9.97
N PRO A 150 -9.53 24.76 -9.39
CA PRO A 150 -8.97 23.80 -8.42
C PRO A 150 -7.67 23.10 -8.88
N ILE A 151 -6.76 22.77 -7.95
CA ILE A 151 -5.60 21.89 -8.23
C ILE A 151 -5.90 20.45 -7.80
N THR A 152 -5.69 19.52 -8.72
CA THR A 152 -5.70 18.08 -8.44
C THR A 152 -4.29 17.51 -8.53
N HIS A 153 -3.87 16.80 -7.48
CA HIS A 153 -2.64 16.01 -7.48
C HIS A 153 -3.00 14.53 -7.57
N ASN A 154 -2.37 13.85 -8.53
CA ASN A 154 -2.43 12.39 -8.65
C ASN A 154 -1.04 11.84 -8.39
N LEU A 155 -0.95 10.87 -7.50
CA LEU A 155 0.28 10.18 -7.19
C LEU A 155 0.05 8.67 -7.30
N SER A 156 1.06 7.97 -7.81
CA SER A 156 1.11 6.52 -7.73
C SER A 156 2.53 6.05 -7.47
N ALA A 157 2.63 4.92 -6.78
CA ALA A 157 3.90 4.27 -6.48
C ALA A 157 3.71 2.76 -6.47
N VAL A 158 4.75 2.05 -6.90
CA VAL A 158 4.96 0.65 -6.53
C VAL A 158 6.10 0.62 -5.53
N PHE A 159 5.91 -0.08 -4.43
CA PHE A 159 6.96 -0.29 -3.43
C PHE A 159 6.89 -1.72 -2.89
N ARG A 160 7.97 -2.14 -2.25
CA ARG A 160 8.11 -3.47 -1.68
C ARG A 160 8.13 -3.38 -0.16
N ILE A 161 7.30 -4.17 0.49
CA ILE A 161 7.37 -4.47 1.93
C ILE A 161 8.19 -5.75 2.08
N ASN A 162 9.28 -5.72 2.85
CA ASN A 162 10.08 -6.93 3.05
C ASN A 162 9.40 -7.87 4.05
N PRO A 163 9.66 -9.18 3.97
CA PRO A 163 9.27 -10.10 5.04
C PRO A 163 9.82 -9.65 6.39
N GLY A 164 8.97 -9.58 7.41
CA GLY A 164 9.26 -9.06 8.74
C GLY A 164 8.95 -7.58 8.93
N ASP A 165 8.81 -6.80 7.85
CA ASP A 165 8.39 -5.40 7.92
C ASP A 165 6.86 -5.27 7.97
N GLU A 166 6.12 -6.29 7.53
CA GLU A 166 4.67 -6.32 7.65
C GLU A 166 4.23 -6.07 9.10
N ASN A 167 3.13 -5.33 9.29
CA ASN A 167 2.63 -4.95 10.61
C ASN A 167 3.51 -3.99 11.42
N THR A 168 4.61 -3.47 10.87
CA THR A 168 5.41 -2.40 11.50
C THR A 168 5.17 -1.04 10.82
N THR A 169 5.74 0.03 11.37
CA THR A 169 5.72 1.36 10.74
C THR A 169 6.46 1.41 9.41
N ALA A 170 7.32 0.41 9.10
CA ALA A 170 7.95 0.29 7.79
C ALA A 170 6.93 -0.05 6.67
N ALA A 171 5.73 -0.49 7.04
CA ALA A 171 4.63 -0.81 6.14
C ALA A 171 3.47 0.22 6.18
N ASP A 172 3.67 1.36 6.86
CA ASP A 172 2.66 2.42 6.92
C ASP A 172 2.66 3.27 5.67
N VAL A 173 1.47 3.45 5.10
CA VAL A 173 1.20 4.34 3.98
C VAL A 173 0.38 5.51 4.48
N ASP A 174 0.79 6.74 4.19
CA ASP A 174 -0.01 7.94 4.45
C ASP A 174 0.04 8.91 3.27
N VAL A 175 -0.94 9.80 3.18
CA VAL A 175 -0.94 10.89 2.20
C VAL A 175 -0.88 12.19 2.97
N ARG A 176 0.09 13.03 2.62
CA ARG A 176 0.24 14.38 3.15
C ARG A 176 -0.02 15.41 2.09
N VAL A 177 -0.59 16.52 2.51
CA VAL A 177 -0.77 17.70 1.68
C VAL A 177 -0.23 18.93 2.38
N PHE A 178 0.18 19.90 1.58
CA PHE A 178 0.72 21.17 2.03
C PHE A 178 0.23 22.28 1.11
N GLN A 179 0.14 23.49 1.68
CA GLN A 179 -0.08 24.71 0.91
C GLN A 179 0.49 25.93 1.64
N ASN A 180 0.98 26.93 0.90
CA ASN A 180 1.52 28.18 1.44
C ASN A 180 0.84 29.45 0.89
N SER A 181 -0.47 29.38 0.72
CA SER A 181 -1.23 30.37 -0.06
C SER A 181 -1.79 31.55 0.74
N GLY A 182 -1.25 31.80 1.93
CA GLY A 182 -1.56 32.92 2.82
C GLY A 182 -2.77 32.72 3.75
N SER A 183 -3.62 31.73 3.48
CA SER A 183 -4.78 31.36 4.31
C SER A 183 -5.02 29.86 4.23
N ALA A 184 -5.79 29.29 5.15
CA ALA A 184 -6.17 27.88 5.09
C ALA A 184 -6.90 27.57 3.77
N LYS A 185 -6.70 26.36 3.25
CA LYS A 185 -7.36 25.87 2.05
C LYS A 185 -7.94 24.50 2.28
N ASP A 186 -9.10 24.29 1.72
CA ASP A 186 -9.80 23.04 1.93
C ASP A 186 -9.45 22.03 0.83
N LEU A 187 -9.26 20.77 1.24
CA LEU A 187 -9.38 19.63 0.34
C LEU A 187 -10.86 19.30 0.12
N GLU A 188 -11.21 19.02 -1.14
CA GLU A 188 -12.56 18.57 -1.49
C GLU A 188 -12.85 17.21 -0.86
N ALA A 189 -14.05 17.10 -0.25
CA ALA A 189 -14.63 15.80 0.09
C ALA A 189 -14.86 14.98 -1.19
N ASN A 190 -15.08 13.67 -1.03
CA ASN A 190 -15.56 12.89 -2.15
C ASN A 190 -17.07 13.09 -2.38
N ASN A 191 -17.44 14.15 -3.11
CA ASN A 191 -18.82 14.41 -3.54
C ASN A 191 -19.23 13.55 -4.75
N GLY A 192 -18.86 12.25 -4.75
CA GLY A 192 -19.11 11.32 -5.87
C GLY A 192 -18.19 11.46 -7.08
N ALA A 193 -17.22 12.39 -7.04
CA ALA A 193 -16.36 12.73 -8.18
C ALA A 193 -14.90 12.20 -8.08
N GLY A 194 -14.55 11.52 -6.98
CA GLY A 194 -13.28 10.80 -6.82
C GLY A 194 -12.09 11.66 -6.36
N TRP A 195 -12.33 12.85 -5.80
CA TRP A 195 -11.28 13.85 -5.60
C TRP A 195 -10.39 13.68 -4.36
N GLY A 196 -10.87 12.97 -3.33
CA GLY A 196 -10.09 12.57 -2.17
C GLY A 196 -10.15 11.06 -2.05
N ARG A 197 -9.17 10.35 -2.62
CA ARG A 197 -9.17 8.88 -2.68
C ARG A 197 -7.77 8.31 -2.54
N ILE A 198 -7.69 7.12 -1.94
CA ILE A 198 -6.52 6.24 -2.00
C ILE A 198 -6.94 4.81 -2.35
N ASN A 199 -6.17 4.17 -3.22
CA ASN A 199 -6.26 2.75 -3.55
C ASN A 199 -4.96 2.05 -3.15
N LEU A 200 -5.07 0.88 -2.52
CA LEU A 200 -3.94 0.06 -2.11
C LEU A 200 -4.15 -1.36 -2.62
N SER A 201 -3.25 -1.84 -3.48
CA SER A 201 -3.37 -3.11 -4.18
C SER A 201 -2.10 -3.95 -3.98
N TRP A 202 -2.23 -5.16 -3.45
CA TRP A 202 -1.12 -6.11 -3.45
C TRP A 202 -1.01 -6.75 -4.83
N ILE A 203 0.15 -6.62 -5.48
CA ILE A 203 0.34 -7.02 -6.88
C ILE A 203 1.29 -8.21 -7.06
N GLY A 204 1.88 -8.72 -5.98
CA GLY A 204 2.72 -9.91 -6.01
C GLY A 204 3.84 -9.91 -4.96
N PRO A 205 4.59 -11.02 -4.82
CA PRO A 205 5.75 -11.11 -3.95
C PRO A 205 6.96 -10.29 -4.45
#